data_AF-A0A958NG70-F1
#
_entry.id   AF-A0A958NG70-F1
#
_cell.length_a   1.000
_cell.length_b   1.000
_cell.length_c   1.000
_cell.angle_alpha   90.00
_cell.angle_beta   90.00
_cell.angle_gamma   90.00
#
_symmetry.space_group_name_H-M   'P 1'
#
loop_
_entity.id
_entity.type
_entity.pdbx_description
1 polymer ?
#
loop_
_entity_poly.entity_id
_entity_poly.type
_entity_poly.pdbx_seq_one_letter_code
_entity_poly.pdbx_strand_id
1 'polypeptide(L)'
;MGALTREVELVKQEFSREQECLKVDLQKALSTEVSYRDEVRNALIHYYAMVSEWIYATLEVGFGNYTKDNIDALVQARMKIASFYASAGVAKSKVTFLTDNKEIRLLAHDLYCAVLTFYHWTDTEFLKLQHNCENLKSIQDQFIRATAEPDQDKNVIKDVNARSEQLLGERKQLIDHYMANMNDQYKLVLPVENEFSTKVKTYLKT
;
A
#
# COMPACT_ATOMS: atom_id res chain seq x y z
N MET A 1 -13.26 21.80 75.40
CA MET A 1 -12.90 22.47 74.13
C MET A 1 -12.01 21.62 73.20
N GLY A 2 -11.95 20.28 73.33
CA GLY A 2 -10.99 19.44 72.56
C GLY A 2 -11.61 18.40 71.60
N ALA A 3 -12.89 18.07 71.72
CA ALA A 3 -13.54 17.04 70.89
C ALA A 3 -13.86 17.57 69.47
N LEU A 4 -14.51 18.73 69.38
CA LEU A 4 -14.80 19.41 68.11
C LEU A 4 -13.54 19.68 67.28
N THR A 5 -12.45 20.10 67.93
CA THR A 5 -11.17 20.36 67.24
C THR A 5 -10.57 19.08 66.66
N ARG A 6 -10.69 17.93 67.35
CA ARG A 6 -10.25 16.63 66.81
C ARG A 6 -11.10 16.19 65.62
N GLU A 7 -12.40 16.37 65.72
CA GLU A 7 -13.35 15.96 64.69
C GLU A 7 -13.14 16.77 63.40
N VAL A 8 -12.93 18.08 63.50
CA VAL A 8 -12.54 18.94 62.38
C VAL A 8 -11.23 18.49 61.74
N GLU A 9 -10.24 18.09 62.55
CA GLU A 9 -8.94 17.67 62.02
C GLU A 9 -8.99 16.29 61.34
N LEU A 10 -9.84 15.39 61.81
CA LEU A 10 -10.13 14.12 61.13
C LEU A 10 -10.80 14.36 59.77
N VAL A 11 -11.82 15.23 59.72
CA VAL A 11 -12.50 15.58 58.46
C VAL A 11 -11.53 16.21 57.46
N LYS A 12 -10.64 17.11 57.91
CA LYS A 12 -9.60 17.69 57.03
C LYS A 12 -8.62 16.65 56.52
N GLN A 13 -8.20 15.70 57.36
CA GLN A 13 -7.30 14.63 56.95
C GLN A 13 -7.97 13.72 55.92
N GLU A 14 -9.23 13.36 56.14
CA GLU A 14 -10.00 12.53 55.20
C GLU A 14 -10.24 13.26 53.87
N PHE A 15 -10.63 14.53 53.91
CA PHE A 15 -10.76 15.37 52.72
C PHE A 15 -9.44 15.52 51.96
N SER A 16 -8.32 15.71 52.67
CA SER A 16 -6.99 15.81 52.04
C SER A 16 -6.59 14.49 51.38
N ARG A 17 -6.91 13.36 52.02
CA ARG A 17 -6.69 12.02 51.45
C ARG A 17 -7.52 11.81 50.19
N GLU A 18 -8.81 12.14 50.23
CA GLU A 18 -9.70 12.03 49.07
C GLU A 18 -9.25 12.92 47.92
N GLN A 19 -8.85 14.16 48.19
CA GLN A 19 -8.26 15.04 47.18
C GLN A 19 -7.00 14.43 46.55
N GLU A 20 -6.14 13.81 47.34
CA GLU A 20 -4.92 13.21 46.81
C GLU A 20 -5.21 11.98 45.97
N CYS A 21 -6.16 11.13 46.37
CA CYS A 21 -6.65 10.03 45.54
C CYS A 21 -7.22 10.53 44.20
N LEU A 22 -8.08 11.56 44.24
CA LEU A 22 -8.66 12.16 43.04
C LEU A 22 -7.59 12.73 42.10
N LYS A 23 -6.56 13.40 42.62
CA LYS A 23 -5.45 13.89 41.79
C LYS A 23 -4.70 12.75 41.11
N VAL A 24 -4.40 11.68 41.85
CA VAL A 24 -3.70 10.51 41.30
C VAL A 24 -4.53 9.85 40.20
N ASP A 25 -5.84 9.70 40.40
CA ASP A 25 -6.72 9.10 39.42
C ASP A 25 -6.87 9.99 38.18
N LEU A 26 -6.98 11.31 38.37
CA LEU A 26 -6.99 12.28 37.27
C LEU A 26 -5.68 12.24 36.46
N GLN A 27 -4.54 12.18 37.14
CA GLN A 27 -3.23 12.07 36.47
C GLN A 27 -3.10 10.78 35.68
N LYS A 28 -3.57 9.65 36.22
CA LYS A 28 -3.60 8.36 35.51
C LYS A 28 -4.49 8.45 34.27
N ALA A 29 -5.71 8.95 34.41
CA ALA A 29 -6.65 9.10 33.30
C ALA A 29 -6.08 9.99 32.19
N LEU A 30 -5.48 11.12 32.57
CA LEU A 30 -4.83 12.04 31.62
C LEU A 30 -3.64 11.37 30.90
N SER A 31 -2.81 10.62 31.62
CA SER A 31 -1.68 9.89 31.03
C SER A 31 -2.15 8.84 30.01
N THR A 32 -3.20 8.07 30.36
CA THR A 32 -3.80 7.10 29.45
C THR A 32 -4.38 7.77 28.21
N GLU A 33 -5.10 8.88 28.36
CA GLU A 33 -5.68 9.63 27.25
C GLU A 33 -4.61 10.17 26.29
N VAL A 34 -3.52 10.73 26.83
CA VAL A 34 -2.38 11.21 26.03
C VAL A 34 -1.74 10.04 25.27
N SER A 35 -1.49 8.92 25.94
CA SER A 35 -0.91 7.73 25.32
C SER A 35 -1.77 7.21 24.16
N TYR A 36 -3.09 7.11 24.39
CA TYR A 36 -4.03 6.66 23.36
C TYR A 36 -4.07 7.62 22.16
N ARG A 37 -4.10 8.94 22.41
CA ARG A 37 -4.04 9.94 21.34
C ARG A 37 -2.78 9.82 20.49
N ASP A 38 -1.64 9.55 21.12
CA ASP A 38 -0.38 9.33 20.40
C ASP A 38 -0.37 8.04 19.59
N GLU A 39 -0.97 6.95 20.10
CA GLU A 39 -1.17 5.71 19.34
C GLU A 39 -2.05 5.93 18.10
N VAL A 40 -3.15 6.68 18.24
CA VAL A 40 -4.03 7.05 17.11
C VAL A 40 -3.26 7.87 16.08
N ARG A 41 -2.51 8.89 16.52
CA ARG A 41 -1.68 9.72 15.65
C ARG A 41 -0.68 8.87 14.87
N ASN A 42 0.03 7.99 15.56
CA ASN A 42 1.02 7.10 14.95
C ASN A 42 0.38 6.14 13.94
N ALA A 43 -0.80 5.58 14.25
CA ALA A 43 -1.52 4.70 13.34
C ALA A 43 -1.93 5.42 12.04
N LEU A 44 -2.44 6.66 12.15
CA LEU A 44 -2.85 7.46 10.98
C LEU A 44 -1.66 7.84 10.10
N ILE A 45 -0.55 8.30 10.70
CA ILE A 45 0.67 8.66 9.97
C ILE A 45 1.26 7.42 9.31
N HIS A 46 1.36 6.30 10.04
CA HIS A 46 1.91 5.06 9.52
C HIS A 46 1.09 4.52 8.36
N TYR A 47 -0.24 4.54 8.45
CA TYR A 47 -1.11 4.14 7.35
C TYR A 47 -0.92 5.01 6.11
N TYR A 48 -0.87 6.34 6.27
CA TYR A 48 -0.63 7.24 5.15
C TYR A 48 0.73 6.98 4.48
N ALA A 49 1.78 6.74 5.26
CA ALA A 49 3.11 6.41 4.75
C ALA A 49 3.10 5.10 3.94
N MET A 50 2.49 4.03 4.47
CA MET A 50 2.43 2.73 3.78
C MET A 50 1.62 2.79 2.48
N VAL A 51 0.52 3.55 2.46
CA VAL A 51 -0.25 3.77 1.23
C VAL A 51 0.54 4.57 0.21
N SER A 52 1.24 5.62 0.66
CA SER A 52 2.08 6.43 -0.22
C SER A 52 3.17 5.58 -0.87
N GLU A 53 3.88 4.77 -0.07
CA GLU A 53 4.88 3.83 -0.59
C GLU A 53 4.29 2.85 -1.61
N TRP A 54 3.08 2.33 -1.34
CA TRP A 54 2.40 1.44 -2.28
C TRP A 54 2.06 2.13 -3.61
N ILE A 55 1.54 3.35 -3.56
CA ILE A 55 1.25 4.17 -4.75
C ILE A 55 2.53 4.43 -5.54
N TYR A 56 3.59 4.92 -4.89
CA TYR A 56 4.85 5.25 -5.57
C TYR A 56 5.51 4.00 -6.16
N ALA A 57 5.52 2.88 -5.43
CA ALA A 57 6.06 1.62 -5.94
C ALA A 57 5.33 1.14 -7.21
N THR A 58 4.04 1.48 -7.34
CA THR A 58 3.24 1.16 -8.52
C THR A 58 3.53 2.11 -9.68
N LEU A 59 3.72 3.41 -9.41
CA LEU A 59 3.97 4.44 -10.42
C LEU A 59 5.40 4.47 -10.98
N GLU A 60 6.40 4.27 -10.13
CA GLU A 60 7.82 4.42 -10.49
C GLU A 60 8.41 3.20 -11.20
N VAL A 61 7.57 2.21 -11.49
CA VAL A 61 8.02 0.96 -12.06
C VAL A 61 8.27 1.12 -13.56
N GLY A 62 9.47 0.74 -14.02
CA GLY A 62 9.87 0.86 -15.41
C GLY A 62 9.23 -0.20 -16.30
N PHE A 63 7.92 -0.12 -16.57
CA PHE A 63 7.18 -1.15 -17.34
C PHE A 63 7.84 -1.52 -18.67
N GLY A 64 8.36 -0.52 -19.41
CA GLY A 64 9.06 -0.75 -20.68
C GLY A 64 10.44 -1.40 -20.57
N ASN A 65 11.03 -1.46 -19.36
CA ASN A 65 12.39 -1.95 -19.14
C ASN A 65 12.48 -3.48 -19.08
N TYR A 66 11.33 -4.16 -19.03
CA TYR A 66 11.29 -5.62 -18.95
C TYR A 66 11.25 -6.26 -20.35
N THR A 67 12.05 -7.30 -20.50
CA THR A 67 12.27 -8.11 -21.71
C THR A 67 12.33 -9.59 -21.32
N LYS A 68 12.45 -10.46 -22.33
CA LYS A 68 12.72 -11.89 -22.17
C LYS A 68 14.02 -12.20 -21.39
N ASP A 69 14.96 -11.26 -21.36
CA ASP A 69 16.29 -11.44 -20.76
C ASP A 69 16.31 -11.10 -19.25
N ASN A 70 15.27 -10.43 -18.74
CA ASN A 70 15.20 -9.98 -17.33
C ASN A 70 13.83 -10.26 -16.68
N ILE A 71 13.15 -11.34 -17.07
CA ILE A 71 11.85 -11.75 -16.52
C ILE A 71 11.88 -11.86 -14.98
N ASP A 72 12.98 -12.33 -14.40
CA ASP A 72 13.07 -12.44 -12.93
C ASP A 72 12.97 -11.07 -12.25
N ALA A 73 13.55 -10.01 -12.86
CA ALA A 73 13.43 -8.66 -12.33
C ALA A 73 11.97 -8.14 -12.37
N LEU A 74 11.20 -8.59 -13.37
CA LEU A 74 9.76 -8.30 -13.47
C LEU A 74 8.99 -8.96 -12.33
N VAL A 75 9.24 -10.26 -12.09
CA VAL A 75 8.63 -11.02 -10.99
C VAL A 75 8.95 -10.38 -9.64
N GLN A 76 10.22 -10.01 -9.42
CA GLN A 76 10.64 -9.34 -8.19
C GLN A 76 9.96 -7.98 -7.99
N ALA A 77 9.78 -7.19 -9.05
CA ALA A 77 9.05 -5.93 -8.97
C ALA A 77 7.60 -6.13 -8.55
N ARG A 78 6.89 -7.10 -9.15
CA ARG A 78 5.52 -7.46 -8.77
C ARG A 78 5.42 -7.89 -7.31
N MET A 79 6.33 -8.77 -6.86
CA MET A 79 6.40 -9.20 -5.46
C MET A 79 6.64 -8.05 -4.48
N LYS A 80 7.51 -7.10 -4.85
CA LYS A 80 7.78 -5.91 -4.05
C LYS A 80 6.52 -5.04 -3.90
N ILE A 81 5.78 -4.79 -4.98
CA ILE A 81 4.53 -4.02 -4.93
C ILE A 81 3.49 -4.73 -4.06
N ALA A 82 3.34 -6.05 -4.20
CA ALA A 82 2.43 -6.86 -3.38
C ALA A 82 2.76 -6.81 -1.88
N SER A 83 4.05 -6.64 -1.52
CA SER A 83 4.45 -6.51 -0.11
C SER A 83 3.92 -5.21 0.52
N PHE A 84 3.85 -4.11 -0.23
CA PHE A 84 3.29 -2.84 0.25
C PHE A 84 1.77 -2.92 0.44
N TYR A 85 1.06 -3.64 -0.43
CA TYR A 85 -0.36 -3.94 -0.26
C TYR A 85 -0.65 -4.58 1.11
N ALA A 86 0.11 -5.62 1.47
CA ALA A 86 -0.07 -6.31 2.74
C ALA A 86 0.20 -5.37 3.94
N SER A 87 1.30 -4.61 3.89
CA SER A 87 1.66 -3.64 4.93
C SER A 87 0.62 -2.53 5.09
N ALA A 88 0.09 -2.00 3.99
CA ALA A 88 -0.98 -1.01 4.01
C ALA A 88 -2.28 -1.57 4.61
N GLY A 89 -2.59 -2.85 4.36
CA GLY A 89 -3.76 -3.52 4.94
C GLY A 89 -3.68 -3.66 6.46
N VAL A 90 -2.50 -4.01 6.98
CA VAL A 90 -2.24 -4.04 8.43
C VAL A 90 -2.36 -2.64 9.03
N ALA A 91 -1.77 -1.63 8.39
CA ALA A 91 -1.81 -0.26 8.88
C ALA A 91 -3.26 0.31 8.88
N LYS A 92 -4.05 0.03 7.84
CA LYS A 92 -5.49 0.34 7.79
C LYS A 92 -6.25 -0.30 8.95
N SER A 93 -5.95 -1.56 9.25
CA SER A 93 -6.61 -2.28 10.33
C SER A 93 -6.34 -1.62 11.68
N LYS A 94 -5.11 -1.14 11.92
CA LYS A 94 -4.78 -0.34 13.11
C LYS A 94 -5.57 0.96 13.18
N VAL A 95 -5.70 1.70 12.07
CA VAL A 95 -6.55 2.91 12.01
C VAL A 95 -8.01 2.56 12.35
N THR A 96 -8.52 1.47 11.77
CA THR A 96 -9.92 1.02 12.00
C THR A 96 -10.19 0.67 13.46
N PHE A 97 -9.19 0.07 14.13
CA PHE A 97 -9.28 -0.35 15.52
C PHE A 97 -9.11 0.82 16.50
N LEU A 98 -8.13 1.69 16.26
CA LEU A 98 -7.75 2.75 17.20
C LEU A 98 -8.52 4.05 16.99
N THR A 99 -9.06 4.33 15.81
CA THR A 99 -9.68 5.64 15.53
C THR A 99 -11.19 5.58 15.74
N ASP A 100 -11.71 6.36 16.68
CA ASP A 100 -13.16 6.44 16.91
C ASP A 100 -13.90 7.20 15.80
N ASN A 101 -13.23 8.16 15.16
CA ASN A 101 -13.80 8.95 14.08
C ASN A 101 -14.22 8.07 12.89
N LYS A 102 -15.54 7.89 12.72
CA LYS A 102 -16.12 7.05 11.67
C LYS A 102 -15.75 7.52 10.26
N GLU A 103 -15.70 8.82 10.03
CA GLU A 103 -15.40 9.39 8.71
C GLU A 103 -13.95 9.09 8.29
N ILE A 104 -12.98 9.21 9.22
CA ILE A 104 -11.59 8.85 8.96
C ILE A 104 -11.44 7.36 8.65
N ARG A 105 -12.16 6.49 9.38
CA ARG A 105 -12.15 5.05 9.11
C ARG A 105 -12.72 4.71 7.73
N LEU A 106 -13.78 5.39 7.32
CA LEU A 106 -14.36 5.22 5.98
C LEU A 106 -13.40 5.71 4.89
N LEU A 107 -12.82 6.91 5.04
CA LEU A 107 -11.84 7.42 4.08
C LEU A 107 -10.58 6.54 3.99
N ALA A 108 -10.12 5.96 5.11
CA ALA A 108 -9.04 4.97 5.09
C ALA A 108 -9.47 3.67 4.37
N HIS A 109 -10.74 3.29 4.46
CA HIS A 109 -11.25 2.17 3.69
C HIS A 109 -11.27 2.45 2.20
N ASP A 110 -11.83 3.60 1.81
CA ASP A 110 -12.00 4.02 0.43
C ASP A 110 -10.65 4.23 -0.26
N LEU A 111 -9.71 4.87 0.44
CA LEU A 111 -8.34 5.06 -0.07
C LEU A 111 -7.68 3.70 -0.34
N TYR A 112 -7.76 2.77 0.61
CA TYR A 112 -7.21 1.43 0.41
C TYR A 112 -7.84 0.71 -0.79
N CYS A 113 -9.16 0.81 -0.96
CA CYS A 113 -9.87 0.18 -2.08
C CYS A 113 -9.53 0.83 -3.43
N ALA A 114 -9.37 2.16 -3.46
CA ALA A 114 -8.95 2.87 -4.67
C ALA A 114 -7.53 2.44 -5.10
N VAL A 115 -6.59 2.41 -4.16
CA VAL A 115 -5.21 1.96 -4.43
C VAL A 115 -5.17 0.48 -4.80
N LEU A 116 -6.00 -0.36 -4.16
CA LEU A 116 -6.13 -1.77 -4.51
C LEU A 116 -6.61 -1.97 -5.95
N THR A 117 -7.56 -1.16 -6.39
CA THR A 117 -8.07 -1.21 -7.77
C THR A 117 -6.97 -0.82 -8.76
N PHE A 118 -6.21 0.25 -8.46
CA PHE A 118 -5.08 0.68 -9.28
C PHE A 118 -3.96 -0.38 -9.35
N TYR A 119 -3.66 -1.02 -8.22
CA TYR A 119 -2.74 -2.16 -8.15
C TYR A 119 -3.26 -3.36 -8.96
N HIS A 120 -4.53 -3.71 -8.80
CA HIS A 120 -5.37 -4.54 -9.67
C HIS A 120 -5.01 -4.47 -11.15
N TRP A 121 -5.26 -3.27 -11.66
CA TRP A 121 -5.03 -2.97 -13.06
C TRP A 121 -3.54 -3.13 -13.42
N THR A 122 -2.65 -2.56 -12.61
CA THR A 122 -1.19 -2.58 -12.87
C THR A 122 -0.64 -4.01 -12.90
N ASP A 123 -0.97 -4.85 -11.91
CA ASP A 123 -0.51 -6.24 -11.84
C ASP A 123 -1.02 -7.07 -13.02
N THR A 124 -2.24 -6.78 -13.50
CA THR A 124 -2.80 -7.44 -14.69
C THR A 124 -1.99 -7.10 -15.95
N GLU A 125 -1.63 -5.84 -16.15
CA GLU A 125 -0.78 -5.43 -17.29
C GLU A 125 0.62 -6.05 -17.18
N PHE A 126 1.16 -6.13 -15.97
CA PHE A 126 2.44 -6.79 -15.72
C PHE A 126 2.42 -8.28 -16.01
N LEU A 127 1.34 -8.97 -15.67
CA LEU A 127 1.18 -10.39 -15.97
C LEU A 127 1.12 -10.64 -17.47
N LYS A 128 0.44 -9.78 -18.24
CA LYS A 128 0.44 -9.85 -19.72
C LYS A 128 1.83 -9.68 -20.28
N LEU A 129 2.59 -8.69 -19.79
CA LEU A 129 3.97 -8.46 -20.20
C LEU A 129 4.87 -9.66 -19.85
N GLN A 130 4.71 -10.22 -18.65
CA GLN A 130 5.45 -11.40 -18.22
C GLN A 130 5.21 -12.57 -19.18
N HIS A 131 3.94 -12.87 -19.48
CA HIS A 131 3.60 -13.95 -20.40
C HIS A 131 4.16 -13.72 -21.80
N ASN A 132 4.10 -12.48 -22.30
CA ASN A 132 4.72 -12.12 -23.58
C ASN A 132 6.25 -12.34 -23.57
N CYS A 133 6.95 -11.92 -22.52
CA CYS A 133 8.38 -12.13 -22.37
C CYS A 133 8.77 -13.61 -22.27
N GLU A 134 8.00 -14.41 -21.53
CA GLU A 134 8.17 -15.87 -21.43
C GLU A 134 7.99 -16.55 -22.80
N ASN A 135 6.97 -16.14 -23.56
CA ASN A 135 6.74 -16.64 -24.91
C ASN A 135 7.88 -16.25 -25.86
N LEU A 136 8.38 -15.01 -25.78
CA LEU A 136 9.54 -14.55 -26.56
C LEU A 136 10.80 -15.37 -26.25
N LYS A 137 11.02 -15.71 -24.98
CA LYS A 137 12.13 -16.59 -24.56
C LYS A 137 11.97 -17.98 -25.17
N SER A 138 10.78 -18.57 -25.06
CA SER A 138 10.48 -19.89 -25.62
C SER A 138 10.69 -19.95 -27.14
N ILE A 139 10.23 -18.93 -27.86
CA ILE A 139 10.40 -18.83 -29.33
C ILE A 139 11.88 -18.67 -29.70
N GLN A 140 12.65 -17.91 -28.93
CA GLN A 140 14.10 -17.81 -29.14
C GLN A 140 14.81 -19.14 -28.92
N ASP A 141 14.45 -19.89 -27.89
CA ASP A 141 15.01 -21.22 -27.63
C ASP A 141 14.66 -22.20 -28.76
N GLN A 142 13.44 -22.13 -29.29
CA GLN A 142 13.02 -22.90 -30.47
C GLN A 142 13.82 -22.50 -31.71
N PHE A 143 14.05 -21.21 -31.95
CA PHE A 143 14.86 -20.73 -33.06
C PHE A 143 16.29 -21.27 -33.00
N ILE A 144 16.93 -21.17 -31.83
CA ILE A 144 18.31 -21.65 -31.63
C ILE A 144 18.39 -23.15 -31.93
N ARG A 145 17.46 -23.95 -31.41
CA ARG A 145 17.37 -25.39 -31.73
C ARG A 145 17.16 -25.62 -33.22
N ALA A 146 16.21 -24.91 -33.82
CA ALA A 146 15.85 -25.06 -35.23
C ALA A 146 16.99 -24.73 -36.19
N THR A 147 17.89 -23.82 -35.80
CA THR A 147 19.08 -23.45 -36.59
C THR A 147 20.28 -24.35 -36.35
N ALA A 148 20.26 -25.17 -35.30
CA ALA A 148 21.35 -26.07 -34.94
C ALA A 148 21.23 -27.44 -35.62
N GLU A 149 20.03 -27.86 -36.08
CA GLU A 149 19.87 -29.13 -36.80
C GLU A 149 20.09 -28.94 -38.31
N PRO A 150 21.02 -29.70 -38.94
CA PRO A 150 21.38 -29.53 -40.35
C PRO A 150 20.24 -29.79 -41.36
N ASP A 151 19.27 -30.61 -40.99
CA ASP A 151 18.18 -31.08 -41.86
C ASP A 151 16.84 -30.38 -41.61
N GLN A 152 16.82 -29.29 -40.82
CA GLN A 152 15.59 -28.61 -40.44
C GLN A 152 14.89 -27.97 -41.64
N ASP A 153 13.56 -28.12 -41.71
CA ASP A 153 12.76 -27.46 -42.75
C ASP A 153 12.84 -25.93 -42.61
N LYS A 154 13.22 -25.26 -43.69
CA LYS A 154 13.27 -23.78 -43.79
C LYS A 154 11.92 -23.13 -43.47
N ASN A 155 10.80 -23.84 -43.62
CA ASN A 155 9.49 -23.34 -43.23
C ASN A 155 9.36 -23.19 -41.71
N VAL A 156 9.94 -24.10 -40.92
CA VAL A 156 9.94 -24.02 -39.44
C VAL A 156 10.67 -22.76 -38.97
N ILE A 157 11.83 -22.46 -39.57
CA ILE A 157 12.59 -21.25 -39.24
C ILE A 157 11.80 -19.98 -39.58
N LYS A 158 11.08 -19.98 -40.72
CA LYS A 158 10.21 -18.86 -41.11
C LYS A 158 9.04 -18.68 -40.14
N ASP A 159 8.39 -19.76 -39.72
CA ASP A 159 7.25 -19.71 -38.81
C ASP A 159 7.66 -19.20 -37.42
N VAL A 160 8.82 -19.65 -36.91
CA VAL A 160 9.39 -19.19 -35.64
C VAL A 160 9.72 -17.69 -35.71
N ASN A 161 10.31 -17.23 -36.82
CA ASN A 161 10.58 -15.80 -37.02
C ASN A 161 9.31 -14.96 -37.08
N ALA A 162 8.31 -15.38 -37.86
CA ALA A 162 7.02 -14.68 -37.96
C ALA A 162 6.34 -14.58 -36.59
N ARG A 163 6.40 -15.65 -35.78
CA ARG A 163 5.86 -15.64 -34.42
C ARG A 163 6.63 -14.70 -33.49
N SER A 164 7.96 -14.61 -33.65
CA SER A 164 8.79 -13.68 -32.89
C SER A 164 8.42 -12.21 -33.19
N GLU A 165 8.27 -11.87 -34.48
CA GLU A 165 7.85 -10.53 -34.90
C GLU A 165 6.46 -10.15 -34.35
N GLN A 166 5.52 -11.10 -34.38
CA GLN A 166 4.20 -10.90 -33.77
C GLN A 166 4.30 -10.57 -32.28
N LEU A 167 5.06 -11.36 -31.51
CA LEU A 167 5.22 -11.16 -30.06
C LEU A 167 5.90 -9.82 -29.73
N LEU A 168 6.86 -9.36 -30.56
CA LEU A 168 7.47 -8.04 -30.42
C LEU A 168 6.47 -6.91 -30.68
N GLY A 169 5.58 -7.10 -31.67
CA GLY A 169 4.45 -6.18 -31.92
C GLY A 169 3.49 -6.11 -30.74
N GLU A 170 3.09 -7.26 -30.19
CA GLU A 170 2.24 -7.36 -29.00
C GLU A 170 2.90 -6.68 -27.79
N ARG A 171 4.21 -6.88 -27.58
CA ARG A 171 4.96 -6.21 -26.51
C ARG A 171 4.87 -4.70 -26.61
N LYS A 172 5.08 -4.15 -27.81
CA LYS A 172 4.97 -2.71 -28.04
C LYS A 172 3.57 -2.21 -27.70
N GLN A 173 2.53 -2.91 -28.14
CA GLN A 173 1.14 -2.56 -27.83
C GLN A 173 0.86 -2.57 -26.31
N LEU A 174 1.39 -3.55 -25.57
CA LEU A 174 1.27 -3.61 -24.11
C LEU A 174 1.92 -2.39 -23.43
N ILE A 175 3.14 -2.03 -23.86
CA ILE A 175 3.85 -0.86 -23.32
C ILE A 175 3.08 0.43 -23.63
N ASP A 176 2.66 0.61 -24.88
CA ASP A 176 1.92 1.80 -25.31
C ASP A 176 0.59 1.91 -24.55
N HIS A 177 -0.13 0.79 -24.38
CA HIS A 177 -1.37 0.72 -23.62
C HIS A 177 -1.17 1.08 -22.15
N TYR A 178 -0.14 0.52 -21.50
CA TYR A 178 0.16 0.83 -20.11
C TYR A 178 0.49 2.32 -19.92
N MET A 179 1.40 2.86 -20.74
CA MET A 179 1.84 4.24 -20.64
C MET A 179 0.70 5.24 -20.89
N ALA A 180 -0.21 4.92 -21.81
CA ALA A 180 -1.37 5.76 -22.10
C ALA A 180 -2.37 5.80 -20.94
N ASN A 181 -2.59 4.68 -20.25
CA ASN A 181 -3.68 4.54 -19.29
C ASN A 181 -3.26 4.68 -17.82
N MET A 182 -1.98 4.50 -17.49
CA MET A 182 -1.49 4.53 -16.10
C MET A 182 -1.90 5.81 -15.36
N ASN A 183 -1.73 6.96 -16.00
CA ASN A 183 -2.10 8.25 -15.40
C ASN A 183 -3.60 8.37 -15.16
N ASP A 184 -4.43 7.83 -16.06
CA ASP A 184 -5.88 7.89 -15.93
C ASP A 184 -6.38 6.97 -14.82
N GLN A 185 -5.74 5.81 -14.62
CA GLN A 185 -6.01 4.95 -13.48
C GLN A 185 -5.58 5.60 -12.16
N TYR A 186 -4.40 6.23 -12.12
CA TYR A 186 -3.93 6.93 -10.92
C TYR A 186 -4.81 8.14 -10.54
N LYS A 187 -5.38 8.85 -11.52
CA LYS A 187 -6.32 9.97 -11.27
C LYS A 187 -7.57 9.54 -10.48
N LEU A 188 -7.91 8.25 -10.45
CA LEU A 188 -9.01 7.74 -9.63
C LEU A 188 -8.64 7.64 -8.14
N VAL A 189 -7.35 7.53 -7.83
CA VAL A 189 -6.82 7.43 -6.45
C VAL A 189 -6.64 8.80 -5.83
N LEU A 190 -6.12 9.76 -6.60
CA LEU A 190 -5.67 11.06 -6.12
C LEU A 190 -6.74 11.86 -5.34
N PRO A 191 -8.02 11.92 -5.74
CA PRO A 191 -9.04 12.64 -4.98
C PRO A 191 -9.24 12.05 -3.58
N VAL A 192 -9.27 10.72 -3.49
CA VAL A 192 -9.48 9.99 -2.22
C VAL A 192 -8.30 10.17 -1.29
N GLU A 193 -7.08 10.15 -1.83
CA GLU A 193 -5.85 10.43 -1.05
C GLU A 193 -5.85 11.85 -0.47
N ASN A 194 -6.22 12.84 -1.29
CA ASN A 194 -6.29 14.24 -0.87
C ASN A 194 -7.36 14.46 0.20
N GLU A 195 -8.52 13.83 0.05
CA GLU A 195 -9.60 13.91 1.03
C GLU A 195 -9.19 13.28 2.36
N PHE A 196 -8.64 12.06 2.34
CA PHE A 196 -8.13 11.38 3.53
C PHE A 196 -7.07 12.22 4.24
N SER A 197 -6.03 12.68 3.52
CA SER A 197 -4.94 13.45 4.12
C SER A 197 -5.39 14.78 4.71
N THR A 198 -6.34 15.47 4.05
CA THR A 198 -6.95 16.72 4.55
C THR A 198 -7.73 16.47 5.83
N LYS A 199 -8.52 15.39 5.88
CA LYS A 199 -9.31 15.05 7.06
C LYS A 199 -8.43 14.67 8.24
N VAL A 200 -7.40 13.85 8.01
CA VAL A 200 -6.42 13.47 9.04
C VAL A 200 -5.67 14.68 9.57
N LYS A 201 -5.20 15.59 8.71
CA LYS A 201 -4.54 16.83 9.15
C LYS A 201 -5.43 17.68 10.04
N THR A 202 -6.72 17.76 9.73
CA THR A 202 -7.69 18.50 10.56
C THR A 202 -7.88 17.80 11.90
N TYR A 203 -8.08 16.49 11.88
CA TYR A 203 -8.31 15.67 13.07
C TYR A 203 -7.13 15.69 14.06
N LEU A 204 -5.89 15.68 13.56
CA LEU A 204 -4.69 15.68 14.41
C LEU A 204 -4.37 17.04 15.04
N LYS A 205 -4.98 18.13 14.55
CA LYS A 205 -4.82 19.49 15.09
C LYS A 205 -5.75 19.78 16.25
N THR A 206 -6.92 19.14 16.28
CA THR A 206 -7.82 19.05 17.44
C THR A 206 -7.22 18.11 18.49
#